data_AF-A0AAD6SA50-F1
#
_entry.id   AF-A0AAD6SA50-F1
#
_cell.length_a   1.000
_cell.length_b   1.000
_cell.length_c   1.000
_cell.angle_alpha   90.00
_cell.angle_beta   90.00
_cell.angle_gamma   90.00
#
_symmetry.space_group_name_H-M   'P 1'
#
loop_
_entity.id
_entity.type
_entity.pdbx_description
1 polymer ?
#
loop_
_entity_poly.entity_id
_entity_poly.type
_entity_poly.pdbx_seq_one_letter_code
_entity_poly.pdbx_strand_id
1 'polypeptide(L)'
;LRCFPHIVNLACKAVLGAITDMDFAASGSADFIPDPARATTFLDAIARDPIRASSLRRQYFSEVLKALQQKDLQLLRDVDTRWSSTLIMIDRAILLREAIDKFLTNDQFRDLHKYRLGEDEWDALEAFKRILSVPHAFQQRLSAEKTPTLGDALPAFEAMIKAWEKQQVSHPETAHVVQEGIDKLESYRDRVQDVPAYILSMREFIILFLFLFNCLLVVQS
;
A
#
# COMPACT_ATOMS: atom_id res chain seq x y z
N LEU A 1 -13.71 14.11 -14.79
CA LEU A 1 -13.78 12.73 -14.26
C LEU A 1 -12.41 12.32 -13.76
N ARG A 2 -12.27 11.93 -12.49
CA ARG A 2 -11.02 11.33 -11.99
C ARG A 2 -10.99 9.87 -12.44
N CYS A 3 -9.85 9.38 -12.93
CA CYS A 3 -9.75 7.98 -13.37
C CYS A 3 -9.75 7.03 -12.17
N PHE A 4 -10.22 5.80 -12.39
CA PHE A 4 -10.29 4.75 -11.36
C PHE A 4 -8.96 4.58 -10.58
N PRO A 5 -7.78 4.48 -11.25
CA PRO A 5 -6.50 4.37 -10.55
C PRO A 5 -6.19 5.56 -9.64
N HIS A 6 -6.60 6.76 -10.03
CA HIS A 6 -6.35 7.95 -9.23
C HIS A 6 -7.12 7.93 -7.89
N ILE A 7 -8.33 7.37 -7.87
CA ILE A 7 -9.13 7.26 -6.65
C ILE A 7 -8.55 6.23 -5.69
N VAL A 8 -8.14 5.07 -6.20
CA VAL A 8 -7.46 4.05 -5.37
C VAL A 8 -6.16 4.62 -4.78
N ASN A 9 -5.39 5.41 -5.55
CA ASN A 9 -4.22 6.11 -5.01
C ASN A 9 -4.57 7.02 -3.83
N LEU A 10 -5.65 7.79 -3.95
CA LEU A 10 -6.09 8.69 -2.88
C LEU A 10 -6.52 7.93 -1.63
N ALA A 11 -7.20 6.79 -1.79
CA ALA A 11 -7.57 5.93 -0.66
C ALA A 11 -6.32 5.33 0.02
N CYS A 12 -5.34 4.86 -0.77
CA CYS A 12 -4.07 4.37 -0.22
C CYS A 12 -3.31 5.47 0.52
N LYS A 13 -3.31 6.70 -0.01
CA LYS A 13 -2.68 7.86 0.66
C LYS A 13 -3.38 8.24 1.96
N ALA A 14 -4.71 8.11 2.03
CA ALA A 14 -5.46 8.35 3.26
C ALA A 14 -5.07 7.32 4.35
N VAL A 15 -5.05 6.03 3.97
CA VAL A 15 -4.56 4.94 4.85
C VAL A 15 -3.13 5.22 5.33
N LEU A 16 -2.22 5.55 4.41
CA LEU A 16 -0.83 5.83 4.75
C LEU A 16 -0.70 7.00 5.73
N GLY A 17 -1.44 8.09 5.50
CA GLY A 17 -1.47 9.25 6.40
C GLY A 17 -1.98 8.91 7.80
N ALA A 18 -3.08 8.16 7.88
CA ALA A 18 -3.69 7.76 9.14
C ALA A 18 -2.76 6.94 10.03
N ILE A 19 -1.97 6.04 9.43
CA ILE A 19 -1.00 5.24 10.21
C ILE A 19 0.17 6.11 10.65
N THR A 20 0.71 6.96 9.78
CA THR A 20 1.80 7.85 10.19
C THR A 20 1.37 8.78 11.33
N ASP A 21 0.12 9.27 11.30
CA ASP A 21 -0.44 10.12 12.36
C ASP A 21 -0.61 9.38 13.70
N MET A 22 -0.94 8.09 13.67
CA MET A 22 -0.97 7.24 14.87
C MET A 22 0.40 7.03 15.50
N ASP A 23 1.43 6.82 14.69
CA ASP A 23 2.80 6.63 15.18
C ASP A 23 3.30 7.89 15.91
N PHE A 24 2.86 9.09 15.48
CA PHE A 24 3.10 10.33 16.20
C PHE A 24 2.30 10.42 17.51
N ALA A 25 1.05 9.91 17.54
CA ALA A 25 0.17 9.97 18.70
C ALA A 25 0.49 8.96 19.82
N ALA A 26 1.17 7.85 19.52
CA ALA A 26 1.57 6.84 20.50
C ALA A 26 2.66 7.34 21.48
N SER A 27 3.28 8.49 21.23
CA SER A 27 4.22 9.14 22.13
C SER A 27 3.53 10.09 23.12
N GLY A 28 2.91 9.53 24.16
CA GLY A 28 2.29 10.31 25.23
C GLY A 28 3.32 11.01 26.13
N SER A 29 3.79 12.20 25.77
CA SER A 29 4.17 13.26 26.72
C SER A 29 4.55 14.57 26.03
N ALA A 30 3.92 15.67 26.48
CA ALA A 30 4.27 17.10 26.35
C ALA A 30 4.64 17.65 24.96
N ASP A 31 4.03 18.78 24.60
CA ASP A 31 4.31 19.62 23.42
C ASP A 31 5.53 19.22 22.60
N PHE A 32 5.26 18.50 21.51
CA PHE A 32 6.26 17.94 20.60
C PHE A 32 7.16 19.03 20.01
N ILE A 33 8.44 19.01 20.38
CA ILE A 33 9.51 19.70 19.66
C ILE A 33 10.12 18.66 18.71
N PRO A 34 9.98 18.79 17.38
CA PRO A 34 10.56 17.83 16.46
C PRO A 34 12.07 17.75 16.64
N ASP A 35 12.57 16.59 17.05
CA ASP A 35 14.01 16.28 17.05
C ASP A 35 14.45 16.03 15.59
N PRO A 36 15.27 16.92 14.99
CA PRO A 36 15.74 16.77 13.61
C PRO A 36 16.68 15.57 13.41
N ALA A 37 17.08 14.86 14.47
CA ALA A 37 17.99 13.72 14.41
C ALA A 37 17.30 12.36 14.18
N ARG A 38 16.03 12.18 14.58
CA ARG A 38 15.27 10.95 14.36
C ARG A 38 14.58 11.01 13.01
N ALA A 39 14.69 9.95 12.19
CA ALA A 39 13.90 9.88 10.96
C ALA A 39 12.42 10.00 11.36
N THR A 40 11.73 10.96 10.75
CA THR A 40 10.39 11.37 11.17
C THR A 40 9.33 10.27 11.04
N THR A 41 9.62 9.15 10.40
CA THR A 41 8.92 7.85 10.52
C THR A 41 9.85 6.71 10.08
N PHE A 42 9.59 5.46 10.46
CA PHE A 42 10.34 4.30 9.94
C PHE A 42 10.19 4.15 8.41
N LEU A 43 9.07 4.61 7.83
CA LEU A 43 8.88 4.70 6.39
C LEU A 43 9.91 5.65 5.77
N ASP A 44 10.16 6.81 6.38
CA ASP A 44 11.21 7.73 5.93
C ASP A 44 12.61 7.09 6.03
N ALA A 45 12.85 6.28 7.07
CA ALA A 45 14.11 5.58 7.26
C ALA A 45 14.39 4.60 6.10
N ILE A 46 13.37 3.82 5.71
CA ILE A 46 13.46 2.88 4.59
C ILE A 46 13.52 3.63 3.26
N ALA A 47 12.69 4.66 3.06
CA ALA A 47 12.61 5.42 1.82
C ALA A 47 13.91 6.17 1.50
N ARG A 48 14.60 6.70 2.52
CA ARG A 48 15.92 7.35 2.35
C ARG A 48 17.01 6.38 1.91
N ASP A 49 16.85 5.08 2.20
CA ASP A 49 17.74 3.99 1.80
C ASP A 49 19.23 4.33 2.04
N PRO A 50 19.64 4.48 3.32
CA PRO A 50 21.00 4.88 3.67
C PRO A 50 22.07 3.87 3.23
N ILE A 51 21.66 2.61 3.04
CA ILE A 51 22.52 1.52 2.52
C ILE A 51 22.95 1.85 1.09
N ARG A 52 22.04 2.33 0.24
CA ARG A 52 22.39 2.70 -1.14
C ARG A 52 23.08 4.05 -1.27
N ALA A 53 23.22 4.83 -0.21
CA ALA A 53 23.85 6.16 -0.27
C ALA A 53 25.36 6.13 -0.59
N SER A 54 26.04 4.99 -0.39
CA SER A 54 27.48 4.84 -0.64
C SER A 54 27.82 3.48 -1.24
N SER A 55 28.81 3.43 -2.15
CA SER A 55 29.33 2.18 -2.71
C SER A 55 29.88 1.26 -1.61
N LEU A 56 30.57 1.83 -0.61
CA LEU A 56 31.09 1.09 0.55
C LEU A 56 29.95 0.42 1.35
N ARG A 57 28.88 1.16 1.61
CA ARG A 57 27.70 0.64 2.35
C ARG A 57 27.00 -0.47 1.56
N ARG A 58 26.84 -0.31 0.25
CA ARG A 58 26.27 -1.35 -0.62
C ARG A 58 27.12 -2.61 -0.64
N GLN A 59 28.44 -2.46 -0.73
CA GLN A 59 29.36 -3.59 -0.71
C GLN A 59 29.26 -4.35 0.63
N TYR A 60 29.33 -3.62 1.75
CA TYR A 60 29.20 -4.24 3.06
C TYR A 60 27.83 -4.93 3.24
N PHE A 61 26.75 -4.32 2.75
CA PHE A 61 25.43 -4.95 2.79
C PHE A 61 25.37 -6.24 1.94
N SER A 62 25.99 -6.28 0.77
CA SER A 62 26.14 -7.50 -0.04
C SER A 62 26.95 -8.58 0.71
N GLU A 63 27.99 -8.19 1.44
CA GLU A 63 28.76 -9.11 2.30
C GLU A 63 27.91 -9.68 3.44
N VAL A 64 27.09 -8.84 4.10
CA VAL A 64 26.12 -9.29 5.11
C VAL A 64 25.12 -10.29 4.51
N LEU A 65 24.56 -10.00 3.33
CA LEU A 65 23.62 -10.91 2.65
C LEU A 65 24.27 -12.25 2.31
N LYS A 66 25.52 -12.24 1.84
CA LYS A 66 26.29 -13.47 1.56
C LYS A 66 26.55 -14.27 2.83
N ALA A 67 26.93 -13.62 3.93
CA ALA A 67 27.12 -14.27 5.22
C ALA A 67 25.82 -14.91 5.75
N LEU A 68 24.68 -14.29 5.45
CA LEU A 68 23.33 -14.78 5.75
C LEU A 68 22.83 -15.85 4.76
N GLN A 69 23.59 -16.19 3.72
CA GLN A 69 23.15 -17.07 2.62
C GLN A 69 21.85 -16.60 1.94
N GLN A 70 21.61 -15.29 1.94
CA GLN A 70 20.47 -14.66 1.27
C GLN A 70 20.84 -14.24 -0.15
N LYS A 71 19.82 -14.07 -1.01
CA LYS A 71 20.01 -13.50 -2.35
C LYS A 71 20.53 -12.07 -2.22
N ASP A 72 21.52 -11.71 -3.03
CA ASP A 72 22.09 -10.37 -3.08
C ASP A 72 21.08 -9.39 -3.71
N LEU A 73 20.20 -8.86 -2.87
CA LEU A 73 19.09 -7.97 -3.22
C LEU A 73 19.33 -6.60 -2.61
N GLN A 74 19.04 -5.54 -3.36
CA GLN A 74 19.02 -4.18 -2.83
C GLN A 74 17.64 -3.82 -2.29
N LEU A 75 17.60 -2.85 -1.36
CA LEU A 75 16.37 -2.17 -0.99
C LEU A 75 15.78 -1.44 -2.22
N LEU A 76 14.46 -1.40 -2.26
CA LEU A 76 13.69 -0.73 -3.30
C LEU A 76 13.27 0.65 -2.79
N ARG A 77 13.21 1.63 -3.68
CA ARG A 77 12.74 2.97 -3.33
C ARG A 77 11.26 3.10 -3.66
N ASP A 78 10.56 3.83 -2.83
CA ASP A 78 9.20 4.23 -3.13
C ASP A 78 9.16 5.21 -4.32
N VAL A 79 8.02 5.19 -5.01
CA VAL A 79 7.68 6.09 -6.10
C VAL A 79 6.26 6.61 -5.83
N ASP A 80 6.15 7.82 -5.28
CA ASP A 80 4.91 8.46 -4.78
C ASP A 80 3.69 8.44 -5.72
N THR A 81 3.91 8.20 -7.01
CA THR A 81 2.87 8.13 -8.03
C THR A 81 2.16 6.77 -8.09
N ARG A 82 2.65 5.74 -7.39
CA ARG A 82 2.08 4.39 -7.40
C ARG A 82 2.06 3.80 -5.99
N TRP A 83 0.89 3.67 -5.38
CA TRP A 83 0.73 2.98 -4.08
C TRP A 83 1.33 1.55 -4.03
N SER A 84 1.44 0.89 -5.18
CA SER A 84 2.12 -0.40 -5.30
C SER A 84 3.63 -0.36 -5.01
N SER A 85 4.33 0.76 -5.24
CA SER A 85 5.77 0.84 -4.92
C SER A 85 6.02 0.87 -3.42
N THR A 86 5.15 1.51 -2.64
CA THR A 86 5.24 1.52 -1.18
C THR A 86 5.12 0.10 -0.63
N LEU A 87 4.14 -0.68 -1.11
CA LEU A 87 4.00 -2.09 -0.74
C LEU A 87 5.25 -2.90 -1.10
N ILE A 88 5.74 -2.76 -2.34
CA ILE A 88 6.91 -3.51 -2.82
C ILE A 88 8.18 -3.13 -2.04
N MET A 89 8.32 -1.87 -1.65
CA MET A 89 9.39 -1.38 -0.78
C MET A 89 9.32 -2.03 0.60
N ILE A 90 8.14 -2.03 1.22
CA ILE A 90 7.90 -2.64 2.53
C ILE A 90 8.15 -4.15 2.47
N ASP A 91 7.64 -4.84 1.45
CA ASP A 91 7.89 -6.26 1.22
C ASP A 91 9.38 -6.58 1.14
N ARG A 92 10.16 -5.75 0.44
CA ARG A 92 11.60 -5.92 0.34
C ARG A 92 12.29 -5.66 1.68
N ALA A 93 11.87 -4.65 2.43
CA ALA A 93 12.43 -4.35 3.74
C ALA A 93 12.19 -5.50 4.73
N ILE A 94 10.96 -6.02 4.78
CA ILE A 94 10.60 -7.18 5.63
C ILE A 94 11.42 -8.42 5.23
N LEU A 95 11.54 -8.70 3.92
CA LEU A 95 12.35 -9.83 3.43
C LEU A 95 13.82 -9.73 3.87
N LEU A 96 14.36 -8.52 3.92
CA LEU A 96 15.76 -8.25 4.24
C LEU A 96 15.97 -7.82 5.70
N ARG A 97 14.96 -7.98 6.57
CA ARG A 97 14.98 -7.52 7.97
C ARG A 97 16.27 -7.91 8.71
N GLU A 98 16.62 -9.20 8.70
CA GLU A 98 17.84 -9.68 9.39
C GLU A 98 19.11 -9.03 8.84
N ALA A 99 19.19 -8.85 7.52
CA ALA A 99 20.34 -8.19 6.90
C ALA A 99 20.41 -6.70 7.24
N ILE A 100 19.26 -6.02 7.28
CA ILE A 100 19.14 -4.61 7.68
C ILE A 100 19.57 -4.45 9.14
N ASP A 101 19.07 -5.29 10.05
CA ASP A 101 19.42 -5.23 11.47
C ASP A 101 20.92 -5.49 11.71
N LYS A 102 21.50 -6.49 11.03
CA LYS A 102 22.96 -6.74 11.10
C LYS A 102 23.77 -5.58 10.54
N PHE A 103 23.35 -5.01 9.42
CA PHE A 103 24.00 -3.85 8.82
C PHE A 103 23.96 -2.63 9.76
N LEU A 104 22.79 -2.35 10.35
CA LEU A 104 22.59 -1.22 11.26
C LEU A 104 23.24 -1.42 12.63
N THR A 105 23.69 -2.64 12.98
CA THR A 105 24.44 -2.90 14.21
C THR A 105 25.96 -2.70 14.02
N ASN A 106 26.44 -2.51 12.79
CA ASN A 106 27.87 -2.32 12.52
C ASN A 106 28.39 -0.98 13.08
N ASP A 107 29.48 -1.03 13.85
CA ASP A 107 30.18 0.12 14.41
C ASP A 107 30.83 1.03 13.35
N GLN A 108 31.04 0.55 12.13
CA GLN A 108 31.57 1.34 11.02
C GLN A 108 30.57 2.39 10.53
N PHE A 109 29.27 2.18 10.75
CA PHE A 109 28.19 3.06 10.29
C PHE A 109 27.30 3.51 11.45
N ARG A 110 27.90 3.94 12.57
CA ARG A 110 27.16 4.45 13.75
C ARG A 110 26.19 5.57 13.43
N ASP A 111 26.49 6.39 12.42
CA ASP A 111 25.59 7.46 11.95
C ASP A 111 24.23 6.93 11.45
N LEU A 112 24.17 5.62 11.14
CA LEU A 112 22.97 4.94 10.67
C LEU A 112 22.18 4.24 11.78
N HIS A 113 22.71 4.12 12.99
CA HIS A 113 22.01 3.45 14.11
C HIS A 113 20.65 4.12 14.42
N LYS A 114 20.53 5.41 14.12
CA LYS A 114 19.28 6.20 14.23
C LYS A 114 18.15 5.73 13.29
N TYR A 115 18.45 4.90 12.30
CA TYR A 115 17.47 4.30 11.38
C TYR A 115 17.08 2.88 11.78
N ARG A 116 17.56 2.39 12.93
CA ARG A 116 17.20 1.07 13.44
C ARG A 116 15.74 1.06 13.85
N LEU A 117 15.04 0.02 13.40
CA LEU A 117 13.63 -0.19 13.70
C LEU A 117 13.48 -1.09 14.92
N GLY A 118 12.56 -0.75 15.81
CA GLY A 118 12.10 -1.61 16.90
C GLY A 118 11.16 -2.71 16.40
N GLU A 119 10.85 -3.67 17.26
CA GLU A 119 9.88 -4.74 16.96
C GLU A 119 8.50 -4.16 16.62
N ASP A 120 8.03 -3.18 17.38
CA ASP A 120 6.73 -2.53 17.14
C ASP A 120 6.68 -1.83 15.77
N GLU A 121 7.80 -1.25 15.31
CA GLU A 121 7.91 -0.61 13.99
C GLU A 121 7.93 -1.66 12.86
N TRP A 122 8.52 -2.83 13.10
CA TRP A 122 8.43 -3.97 12.18
C TRP A 122 7.03 -4.55 12.11
N ASP A 123 6.34 -4.68 13.25
CA ASP A 123 4.94 -5.14 13.30
C ASP A 123 4.00 -4.15 12.59
N ALA A 124 4.26 -2.86 12.75
CA ALA A 124 3.59 -1.82 11.97
C ALA A 124 3.80 -2.07 10.48
N LEU A 125 5.04 -2.21 9.99
CA LEU A 125 5.34 -2.51 8.57
C LEU A 125 4.59 -3.73 8.04
N GLU A 126 4.45 -4.79 8.83
CA GLU A 126 3.65 -5.95 8.45
C GLU A 126 2.16 -5.60 8.33
N ALA A 127 1.63 -4.76 9.22
CA ALA A 127 0.27 -4.24 9.11
C ALA A 127 0.08 -3.40 7.84
N PHE A 128 1.02 -2.51 7.50
CA PHE A 128 1.00 -1.77 6.22
C PHE A 128 0.95 -2.71 5.03
N LYS A 129 1.82 -3.72 5.02
CA LYS A 129 1.85 -4.73 3.96
C LYS A 129 0.49 -5.38 3.79
N ARG A 130 -0.16 -5.80 4.88
CA ARG A 130 -1.49 -6.42 4.84
C ARG A 130 -2.53 -5.49 4.22
N ILE A 131 -2.60 -4.24 4.68
CA ILE A 131 -3.59 -3.26 4.20
C ILE A 131 -3.37 -2.92 2.72
N LEU A 132 -2.12 -2.66 2.31
CA LEU A 132 -1.78 -2.28 0.94
C LEU A 132 -1.83 -3.47 -0.05
N SER A 133 -1.82 -4.71 0.44
CA SER A 133 -1.98 -5.90 -0.42
C SER A 133 -3.34 -5.92 -1.13
N VAL A 134 -4.41 -5.39 -0.50
CA VAL A 134 -5.75 -5.31 -1.10
C VAL A 134 -5.77 -4.42 -2.35
N PRO A 135 -5.41 -3.11 -2.29
CA PRO A 135 -5.35 -2.26 -3.47
C PRO A 135 -4.31 -2.73 -4.49
N HIS A 136 -3.26 -3.42 -4.08
CA HIS A 136 -2.28 -3.99 -5.00
C HIS A 136 -2.85 -5.15 -5.81
N ALA A 137 -3.47 -6.15 -5.16
CA ALA A 137 -4.12 -7.27 -5.84
C ALA A 137 -5.22 -6.77 -6.79
N PHE A 138 -5.93 -5.74 -6.35
CA PHE A 138 -6.94 -5.07 -7.14
C PHE A 138 -6.33 -4.41 -8.40
N GLN A 139 -5.23 -3.67 -8.27
CA GLN A 139 -4.52 -3.07 -9.42
C GLN A 139 -4.05 -4.13 -10.42
N GLN A 140 -3.55 -5.28 -9.95
CA GLN A 140 -3.12 -6.38 -10.82
C GLN A 140 -4.27 -6.93 -11.65
N ARG A 141 -5.45 -7.10 -11.04
CA ARG A 141 -6.65 -7.59 -11.74
C ARG A 141 -7.09 -6.63 -12.85
N LEU A 142 -7.21 -5.33 -12.55
CA LEU A 142 -7.59 -4.35 -13.58
C LEU A 142 -6.55 -4.20 -14.69
N SER A 143 -5.26 -4.33 -14.37
CA SER A 143 -4.19 -4.24 -15.37
C SER A 143 -4.20 -5.43 -16.35
N ALA A 144 -4.83 -6.54 -15.98
CA ALA A 144 -5.02 -7.70 -16.85
C ALA A 144 -6.21 -7.55 -17.82
N GLU A 145 -7.12 -6.62 -17.55
CA GLU A 145 -8.28 -6.37 -18.41
C GLU A 145 -7.88 -5.50 -19.61
N LYS A 146 -8.14 -5.98 -20.83
CA LYS A 146 -7.77 -5.27 -22.07
C LYS A 146 -8.57 -3.98 -22.30
N THR A 147 -9.70 -3.82 -21.61
CA THR A 147 -10.61 -2.68 -21.69
C THR A 147 -11.30 -2.52 -20.34
N PRO A 148 -10.71 -1.80 -19.37
CA PRO A 148 -11.42 -1.44 -18.16
C PRO A 148 -12.54 -0.47 -18.55
N THR A 149 -13.78 -0.96 -18.62
CA THR A 149 -14.91 -0.10 -18.93
C THR A 149 -15.42 0.56 -17.66
N LEU A 150 -16.11 1.69 -17.83
CA LEU A 150 -16.71 2.44 -16.72
C LEU A 150 -17.70 1.57 -15.91
N GLY A 151 -18.28 0.53 -16.54
CA GLY A 151 -19.17 -0.46 -15.91
C GLY A 151 -18.46 -1.45 -14.99
N ASP A 152 -17.18 -1.76 -15.22
CA ASP A 152 -16.40 -2.69 -14.38
C ASP A 152 -15.80 -2.00 -13.16
N ALA A 153 -15.55 -0.69 -13.26
CA ALA A 153 -14.94 0.13 -12.22
C ALA A 153 -15.73 0.14 -10.89
N LEU A 154 -17.06 0.26 -10.93
CA LEU A 154 -17.90 0.34 -9.73
C LEU A 154 -17.99 -0.99 -8.96
N PRO A 155 -18.33 -2.13 -9.59
CA PRO A 155 -18.25 -3.44 -8.94
C PRO A 155 -16.88 -3.71 -8.32
N ALA A 156 -15.84 -3.21 -8.97
CA ALA A 156 -14.49 -3.41 -8.52
C ALA A 156 -14.15 -2.52 -7.29
N PHE A 157 -14.64 -1.28 -7.21
CA PHE A 157 -14.61 -0.51 -5.96
C PHE A 157 -15.38 -1.19 -4.82
N GLU A 158 -16.58 -1.72 -5.09
CA GLU A 158 -17.38 -2.40 -4.07
C GLU A 158 -16.68 -3.68 -3.57
N ALA A 159 -16.02 -4.43 -4.45
CA ALA A 159 -15.21 -5.57 -4.07
C ALA A 159 -14.01 -5.18 -3.20
N MET A 160 -13.39 -4.02 -3.48
CA MET A 160 -12.28 -3.51 -2.68
C MET A 160 -12.75 -3.07 -1.28
N ILE A 161 -13.86 -2.33 -1.18
CA ILE A 161 -14.46 -1.95 0.10
C ILE A 161 -14.76 -3.20 0.94
N LYS A 162 -15.46 -4.19 0.37
CA LYS A 162 -15.77 -5.45 1.07
C LYS A 162 -14.53 -6.20 1.55
N ALA A 163 -13.44 -6.18 0.77
CA ALA A 163 -12.19 -6.79 1.17
C ALA A 163 -11.57 -6.07 2.39
N TRP A 164 -11.63 -4.74 2.40
CA TRP A 164 -11.18 -3.93 3.54
C TRP A 164 -12.09 -4.07 4.76
N GLU A 165 -13.41 -4.09 4.62
CA GLU A 165 -14.35 -4.36 5.72
C GLU A 165 -14.06 -5.72 6.37
N LYS A 166 -13.86 -6.77 5.55
CA LYS A 166 -13.47 -8.10 6.05
C LYS A 166 -12.12 -8.06 6.78
N GLN A 167 -11.19 -7.24 6.28
CA GLN A 167 -9.90 -7.06 6.93
C GLN A 167 -10.05 -6.34 8.28
N GLN A 168 -10.90 -5.32 8.41
CA GLN A 168 -11.19 -4.64 9.68
C GLN A 168 -11.74 -5.60 10.73
N VAL A 169 -12.62 -6.53 10.34
CA VAL A 169 -13.14 -7.56 11.25
C VAL A 169 -12.04 -8.52 11.71
N SER A 170 -11.11 -8.85 10.81
CA SER A 170 -10.01 -9.77 11.11
C SER A 170 -8.88 -9.11 11.93
N HIS A 171 -8.75 -7.78 11.83
CA HIS A 171 -7.67 -6.98 12.43
C HIS A 171 -8.22 -5.68 13.02
N PRO A 172 -8.95 -5.74 14.16
CA PRO A 172 -9.59 -4.58 14.77
C PRO A 172 -8.62 -3.45 15.11
N GLU A 173 -7.35 -3.78 15.39
CA GLU A 173 -6.29 -2.83 15.73
C GLU A 173 -5.99 -1.83 14.58
N THR A 174 -6.18 -2.26 13.33
CA THR A 174 -6.00 -1.41 12.14
C THR A 174 -7.31 -0.91 11.57
N ALA A 175 -8.45 -1.16 12.24
CA ALA A 175 -9.75 -0.92 11.64
C ALA A 175 -9.99 0.56 11.29
N HIS A 176 -9.65 1.47 12.21
CA HIS A 176 -9.82 2.91 12.01
C HIS A 176 -8.93 3.45 10.86
N VAL A 177 -7.71 2.91 10.71
CA VAL A 177 -6.83 3.24 9.58
C VAL A 177 -7.44 2.82 8.25
N VAL A 178 -7.95 1.59 8.18
CA VAL A 178 -8.58 1.08 6.97
C VAL A 178 -9.85 1.88 6.67
N GLN A 179 -10.55 2.38 7.69
CA GLN A 179 -11.75 3.20 7.54
C GLN A 179 -11.47 4.48 6.75
N GLU A 180 -10.36 5.18 7.01
CA GLU A 180 -9.96 6.37 6.25
C GLU A 180 -9.81 6.09 4.73
N GLY A 181 -9.38 4.88 4.39
CA GLY A 181 -9.36 4.39 3.01
C GLY A 181 -10.76 4.15 2.45
N ILE A 182 -11.62 3.47 3.21
CA ILE A 182 -13.01 3.17 2.84
C ILE A 182 -13.79 4.45 2.59
N ASP A 183 -13.75 5.40 3.53
CA ASP A 183 -14.46 6.69 3.45
C ASP A 183 -14.08 7.46 2.17
N LYS A 184 -12.82 7.32 1.73
CA LYS A 184 -12.34 7.93 0.48
C LYS A 184 -12.97 7.29 -0.76
N LEU A 185 -13.14 5.98 -0.75
CA LEU A 185 -13.77 5.23 -1.83
C LEU A 185 -15.28 5.50 -1.87
N GLU A 186 -15.94 5.56 -0.72
CA GLU A 186 -17.37 5.86 -0.60
C GLU A 186 -17.68 7.29 -1.05
N SER A 187 -16.89 8.29 -0.60
CA SER A 187 -17.06 9.67 -1.05
C SER A 187 -16.93 9.83 -2.57
N TYR A 188 -16.11 8.99 -3.22
CA TYR A 188 -16.05 8.95 -4.68
C TYR A 188 -17.28 8.29 -5.29
N ARG A 189 -17.74 7.17 -4.73
CA ARG A 189 -18.95 6.46 -5.17
C ARG A 189 -20.15 7.40 -5.18
N ASP A 190 -20.38 8.14 -4.10
CA ASP A 190 -21.51 9.05 -3.98
C ASP A 190 -21.48 10.14 -5.06
N ARG A 191 -20.31 10.74 -5.30
CA ARG A 191 -20.13 11.76 -6.34
C ARG A 191 -20.32 11.24 -7.77
N VAL A 192 -20.13 9.94 -7.97
CA VAL A 192 -20.20 9.29 -9.28
C VAL A 192 -21.61 8.84 -9.63
N GLN A 193 -22.42 8.50 -8.63
CA GLN A 193 -23.83 8.14 -8.82
C GLN A 193 -24.64 9.26 -9.48
N ASP A 194 -24.26 10.52 -9.24
CA ASP A 194 -24.94 11.69 -9.81
C ASP A 194 -24.45 12.07 -11.22
N VAL A 195 -23.47 11.36 -11.77
CA VAL A 195 -22.89 11.69 -13.09
C VAL A 195 -23.58 10.86 -14.19
N PRO A 196 -24.28 11.49 -15.16
CA PRO A 196 -25.03 10.79 -16.20
C PRO A 196 -24.22 9.78 -17.01
N ALA A 197 -22.93 10.05 -17.23
CA ALA A 197 -22.03 9.15 -17.96
C ALA A 197 -21.89 7.77 -17.28
N TYR A 198 -21.89 7.71 -15.94
CA TYR A 198 -21.82 6.45 -15.20
C TYR A 198 -23.15 5.70 -15.23
N ILE A 199 -24.26 6.41 -15.04
CA ILE A 199 -25.62 5.84 -15.13
C ILE A 199 -25.84 5.22 -16.51
N LEU A 200 -25.46 5.91 -17.58
CA LEU A 200 -25.59 5.43 -18.95
C LEU A 200 -24.70 4.21 -19.22
N SER A 201 -23.44 4.23 -18.80
CA SER A 201 -22.54 3.08 -18.97
C SER A 201 -23.02 1.83 -18.22
N MET A 202 -23.60 1.99 -17.03
CA MET A 202 -24.13 0.87 -16.25
C MET A 202 -25.41 0.30 -16.88
N ARG A 203 -26.30 1.15 -17.38
CA ARG A 203 -27.51 0.71 -18.09
C ARG A 203 -27.19 -0.08 -19.34
N GLU A 204 -26.24 0.39 -20.15
CA GLU A 204 -25.81 -0.33 -21.36
C GLU A 204 -25.18 -1.69 -21.03
N PHE A 205 -24.39 -1.79 -19.95
CA PHE A 205 -23.80 -3.06 -19.53
C PHE A 205 -24.83 -4.07 -19.04
N ILE A 206 -25.81 -3.65 -18.23
CA ILE A 206 -26.91 -4.52 -17.78
C ILE A 206 -27.75 -5.01 -18.96
N ILE A 207 -28.04 -4.13 -19.93
CA ILE A 207 -28.79 -4.50 -21.13
C ILE A 207 -27.98 -5.49 -21.98
N LEU A 208 -26.68 -5.25 -22.20
CA LEU A 208 -25.82 -6.14 -22.96
C LEU A 208 -25.67 -7.51 -22.28
N PHE A 209 -25.53 -7.55 -20.96
CA PHE A 209 -25.43 -8.78 -20.18
C PHE A 209 -26.74 -9.57 -20.23
N LEU A 210 -27.89 -8.91 -20.11
CA LEU A 210 -29.21 -9.55 -20.23
C LEU A 210 -29.46 -10.06 -21.66
N PHE A 211 -29.03 -9.34 -22.69
CA PHE A 211 -29.11 -9.80 -24.09
C PHE A 211 -28.22 -11.01 -24.35
N LEU A 212 -26.97 -11.01 -23.85
CA LEU A 212 -26.05 -12.14 -23.99
C LEU A 212 -26.52 -13.37 -23.22
N PHE A 213 -27.08 -13.19 -22.01
CA PHE A 213 -27.62 -14.28 -21.20
C PHE A 213 -28.89 -14.89 -21.82
N ASN A 214 -29.78 -14.07 -22.39
CA ASN A 214 -30.93 -14.56 -23.16
C ASN A 214 -30.48 -15.29 -24.45
N CYS A 215 -29.48 -14.78 -25.17
CA CYS A 215 -28.96 -15.46 -26.35
C CYS A 215 -28.32 -16.82 -26.02
N LEU A 216 -27.61 -16.95 -24.88
CA LEU A 216 -27.05 -18.24 -24.45
C LEU A 216 -28.13 -19.26 -24.06
N LEU A 217 -29.24 -18.82 -23.45
CA LEU A 217 -30.36 -19.70 -23.11
C LEU A 217 -31.13 -20.18 -24.34
N VAL A 218 -31.24 -19.35 -25.39
CA VAL A 218 -31.93 -19.71 -26.65
C VAL A 218 -31.12 -20.69 -27.51
N VAL A 219 -29.79 -20.73 -27.37
CA VAL A 219 -28.92 -21.65 -28.13
C VAL A 219 -28.83 -23.05 -27.49
N GLN A 220 -29.30 -23.22 -26.25
CA GLN A 220 -29.33 -24.52 -25.54
C GLN A 220 -30.70 -25.22 -25.54
N SER A 221 -31.68 -24.72 -26.31
CA SER A 221 -33.02 -25.29 -26.46
C SER A 221 -33.29 -25.81 -27.87
#